data_AF-A0A7K0F951-F1
#
_entry.id   AF-A0A7K0F951-F1
#
_cell.length_a   1.000
_cell.length_b   1.000
_cell.length_c   1.000
_cell.angle_alpha   90.00
_cell.angle_beta   90.00
_cell.angle_gamma   90.00
#
_symmetry.space_group_name_H-M   'P 1'
#
loop_
_entity.id
_entity.type
_entity.pdbx_description
1 polymer ?
#
loop_
_entity_poly.entity_id
_entity_poly.type
_entity_poly.pdbx_seq_one_letter_code
_entity_poly.pdbx_strand_id
1 'polypeptide(L)'
;MRYIPNLIPENSKVLKDYFKVLKPSNKKSNSGLIDFLRWFGGVLLIIFALVYLKHPLVTLLFGFMGFMILPPGHNWVEKKFRFSFTTKIKSILGFILFLISIPLLGHYNALDKEEAYLLKVKTEREEKQIAEKLRREKIRNDSLIFYIAASSQFTGKHKTDQAVKLLKKAVEFAELPEDKAKIALEKKNISTVKAFDLVKSEKYHLALKILDALILDDQSNSNLFYNRAICYSKTGKIREAVNDCKIVTQLGDKIADRLYNKINPIKKRITGYITRCCDGSTSGSTGRGTCSHHGGVCDWQEPVYEEYRKYE
;
A
#
# COMPACT_ATOMS: atom_id res chain seq x y z
N MET A 1 83.39 -39.86 -14.18
CA MET A 1 83.95 -40.55 -15.36
C MET A 1 82.81 -40.98 -16.27
N ARG A 2 82.80 -40.56 -17.54
CA ARG A 2 81.75 -40.96 -18.51
C ARG A 2 82.20 -42.24 -19.21
N TYR A 3 81.35 -43.27 -19.18
CA TYR A 3 81.55 -44.51 -19.93
C TYR A 3 81.52 -44.22 -21.44
N ILE A 4 82.55 -44.63 -22.16
CA ILE A 4 82.61 -44.53 -23.62
C ILE A 4 82.21 -45.91 -24.19
N PRO A 5 81.06 -46.03 -24.86
CA PRO A 5 80.65 -47.30 -25.43
C PRO A 5 81.59 -47.72 -26.57
N ASN A 6 81.81 -49.03 -26.71
CA ASN A 6 82.65 -49.66 -27.75
C ASN A 6 84.16 -49.42 -27.67
N LEU A 7 84.70 -49.17 -26.47
CA LEU A 7 86.16 -49.02 -26.27
C LEU A 7 86.97 -50.31 -26.55
N ILE A 8 86.32 -51.48 -26.52
CA ILE A 8 86.95 -52.78 -26.79
C ILE A 8 86.33 -53.38 -28.06
N PRO A 9 87.12 -53.63 -29.11
CA PRO A 9 86.64 -54.22 -30.37
C PRO A 9 86.12 -55.65 -30.16
N GLU A 10 85.13 -56.06 -30.96
CA GLU A 10 84.34 -57.28 -30.73
C GLU A 10 85.16 -58.58 -30.69
N ASN A 11 86.24 -58.63 -31.47
CA ASN A 11 87.17 -59.75 -31.53
C ASN A 11 88.01 -59.92 -30.26
N SER A 12 88.09 -58.90 -29.39
CA SER A 12 88.87 -58.89 -28.15
C SER A 12 88.03 -59.22 -26.90
N LYS A 13 86.74 -59.52 -27.06
CA LYS A 13 85.83 -59.84 -25.94
C LYS A 13 86.02 -61.30 -25.51
N VAL A 14 86.81 -61.51 -24.45
CA VAL A 14 87.16 -62.84 -23.89
C VAL A 14 85.96 -63.57 -23.26
N LEU A 15 84.89 -62.85 -22.90
CA LEU A 15 83.65 -63.42 -22.34
C LEU A 15 82.42 -62.85 -23.09
N LYS A 16 82.04 -63.49 -24.20
CA LYS A 16 80.90 -63.05 -25.02
C LYS A 16 79.57 -62.98 -24.24
N ASP A 17 79.39 -63.86 -23.27
CA ASP A 17 78.15 -63.93 -22.46
C ASP A 17 78.13 -63.00 -21.24
N TYR A 18 79.29 -62.56 -20.74
CA TYR A 18 79.37 -61.63 -19.60
C TYR A 18 78.98 -60.20 -20.00
N PHE A 19 79.20 -59.84 -21.26
CA PHE A 19 78.83 -58.55 -21.85
C PHE A 19 77.54 -58.62 -22.67
N LYS A 20 76.58 -59.49 -22.30
CA LYS A 20 75.21 -59.39 -22.82
C LYS A 20 74.65 -58.04 -22.38
N VAL A 21 74.63 -57.09 -23.31
CA VAL A 21 73.81 -55.88 -23.18
C VAL A 21 72.40 -56.39 -22.91
N LEU A 22 71.90 -56.18 -21.69
CA LEU A 22 70.48 -56.32 -21.39
C LEU A 22 69.77 -55.50 -22.45
N LYS A 23 69.14 -56.15 -23.44
CA LYS A 23 68.29 -55.47 -24.40
C LYS A 23 67.27 -54.73 -23.52
N PRO A 24 67.21 -53.39 -23.56
CA PRO A 24 66.15 -52.70 -22.86
C PRO A 24 64.85 -53.27 -23.40
N SER A 25 64.04 -53.82 -22.51
CA SER A 25 62.66 -54.16 -22.81
C SER A 25 61.99 -52.85 -23.21
N ASN A 26 62.00 -52.54 -24.51
CA ASN A 26 61.22 -51.45 -25.09
C ASN A 26 59.75 -51.88 -25.12
N LYS A 27 59.16 -52.10 -23.95
CA LYS A 27 57.75 -51.72 -23.79
C LYS A 27 57.77 -50.19 -23.90
N LYS A 28 57.48 -49.67 -25.10
CA LYS A 28 57.03 -48.28 -25.25
C LYS A 28 55.77 -48.14 -24.40
N SER A 29 55.97 -47.80 -23.13
CA SER A 29 54.90 -47.39 -22.24
C SER A 29 54.30 -46.13 -22.86
N ASN A 30 53.00 -46.15 -23.09
CA ASN A 30 52.24 -45.08 -23.73
C ASN A 30 52.11 -43.88 -22.75
N SER A 31 53.25 -43.30 -22.33
CA SER A 31 53.36 -42.34 -21.23
C SER A 31 52.54 -41.08 -21.48
N GLY A 32 52.51 -40.57 -22.71
CA GLY A 32 51.72 -39.40 -23.09
C GLY A 32 50.22 -39.59 -22.89
N LEU A 33 49.69 -40.78 -23.19
CA LEU A 33 48.27 -41.08 -23.00
C LEU A 33 47.93 -41.20 -21.51
N ILE A 34 48.80 -41.82 -20.71
CA ILE A 34 48.62 -41.97 -19.26
C ILE A 34 48.67 -40.60 -18.56
N ASP A 35 49.57 -39.71 -18.96
CA ASP A 35 49.68 -38.37 -18.39
C ASP A 35 48.49 -37.48 -18.78
N PHE A 36 47.99 -37.59 -20.01
CA PHE A 36 46.75 -36.95 -20.42
C PHE A 36 45.55 -37.43 -19.59
N LEU A 37 45.39 -38.75 -19.41
CA LEU A 37 44.29 -39.32 -18.60
C LEU A 37 44.34 -38.86 -17.14
N ARG A 38 45.54 -38.69 -16.57
CA ARG A 38 45.71 -38.16 -15.20
C ARG A 38 45.28 -36.70 -15.08
N TRP A 39 45.73 -35.85 -16.02
CA TRP A 39 45.30 -34.47 -16.07
C TRP A 39 43.78 -34.36 -16.23
N PHE A 40 43.22 -35.09 -17.19
CA PHE A 40 41.79 -35.09 -17.45
C PHE A 40 40.99 -35.58 -16.24
N GLY A 41 41.36 -36.72 -15.65
CA GLY A 41 40.69 -37.27 -14.47
C GLY A 41 40.80 -36.36 -13.24
N GLY A 42 41.96 -35.76 -13.00
CA GLY A 42 42.18 -34.83 -11.88
C GLY A 42 41.34 -33.56 -12.03
N VAL A 43 41.30 -32.96 -13.23
CA VAL A 43 40.46 -31.80 -13.53
C VAL A 43 38.97 -32.14 -13.37
N LEU A 44 38.54 -33.29 -13.89
CA LEU A 44 37.15 -33.74 -13.80
C LEU A 44 36.68 -33.91 -12.34
N LEU A 45 37.52 -34.46 -11.46
CA LEU A 45 37.20 -34.60 -10.04
C LEU A 45 37.17 -33.24 -9.32
N ILE A 46 38.01 -32.28 -9.72
CA ILE A 46 37.94 -30.91 -9.18
C ILE A 46 36.65 -30.22 -9.64
N ILE A 47 36.26 -30.37 -10.91
CA ILE A 47 34.97 -29.87 -11.41
C ILE A 47 33.82 -30.50 -10.61
N PHE A 48 33.89 -31.81 -10.35
CA PHE A 48 32.90 -32.50 -9.52
C PHE A 48 32.87 -31.91 -8.10
N ALA A 49 34.02 -31.66 -7.47
CA ALA A 49 34.10 -31.01 -6.17
C ALA A 49 33.42 -29.63 -6.14
N LEU A 50 33.53 -28.86 -7.24
CA LEU A 50 32.90 -27.54 -7.39
C LEU A 50 31.37 -27.63 -7.53
N VAL A 51 30.84 -28.67 -8.17
CA VAL A 51 29.38 -28.90 -8.24
C VAL A 51 28.78 -29.13 -6.85
N TYR A 52 29.53 -29.78 -5.96
CA TYR A 52 29.10 -30.14 -4.61
C TYR A 52 29.47 -29.10 -3.53
N LEU A 53 29.77 -27.84 -3.88
CA LEU A 53 30.21 -26.80 -2.91
C LEU A 53 29.34 -26.63 -1.67
N LYS A 54 28.04 -26.94 -1.75
CA LYS A 54 27.11 -26.93 -0.60
C LYS A 54 27.43 -28.00 0.45
N HIS A 55 28.13 -29.07 0.05
CA HIS A 55 28.41 -30.25 0.83
C HIS A 55 29.92 -30.36 1.11
N PRO A 56 30.43 -29.75 2.19
CA PRO A 56 31.86 -29.49 2.39
C PRO A 56 32.71 -30.77 2.46
N LEU A 57 32.18 -31.87 3.01
CA LEU A 57 32.90 -33.13 3.11
C LEU A 57 33.08 -33.80 1.74
N VAL A 58 32.07 -33.74 0.88
CA VAL A 58 32.12 -34.30 -0.48
C VAL A 58 33.04 -33.47 -1.36
N THR A 59 32.94 -32.14 -1.28
CA THR A 59 33.87 -31.22 -1.96
C THR A 59 35.31 -31.44 -1.52
N LEU A 60 35.58 -31.59 -0.23
CA LEU A 60 36.93 -31.82 0.27
C LEU A 60 37.47 -33.17 -0.20
N LEU A 61 36.65 -34.23 -0.19
CA LEU A 61 37.04 -35.57 -0.61
C LEU A 61 37.37 -35.60 -2.12
N PHE A 62 36.49 -35.09 -2.98
CA PHE A 62 36.74 -35.06 -4.43
C PHE A 62 37.82 -34.04 -4.82
N GLY A 63 37.90 -32.91 -4.13
CA GLY A 63 38.96 -31.93 -4.32
C GLY A 63 40.34 -32.48 -3.96
N PHE A 64 40.45 -33.19 -2.83
CA PHE A 64 41.67 -33.88 -2.43
C PHE A 64 42.03 -35.02 -3.39
N MET A 65 41.04 -35.82 -3.82
CA MET A 65 41.25 -36.88 -4.79
C MET A 65 41.73 -36.34 -6.14
N GLY A 66 41.12 -35.25 -6.64
CA GLY A 66 41.54 -34.56 -7.85
C GLY A 66 42.94 -33.95 -7.74
N PHE A 67 43.25 -33.29 -6.62
CA PHE A 67 44.57 -32.73 -6.32
C PHE A 67 45.66 -33.82 -6.27
N MET A 68 45.37 -34.98 -5.68
CA MET A 68 46.28 -36.12 -5.61
C MET A 68 46.55 -36.79 -6.97
N ILE A 69 45.59 -36.71 -7.90
CA ILE A 69 45.72 -37.28 -9.25
C ILE A 69 46.45 -36.33 -10.20
N LEU A 70 46.31 -35.02 -10.02
CA LEU A 70 47.01 -34.01 -10.82
C LEU A 70 48.54 -34.06 -10.59
N PRO A 71 49.37 -34.03 -11.66
CA PRO A 71 50.83 -34.11 -11.50
C PRO A 71 51.44 -33.03 -10.58
N PRO A 72 51.02 -31.75 -10.61
CA PRO A 72 51.52 -30.75 -9.66
C PRO A 72 51.19 -31.06 -8.20
N GLY A 73 49.95 -31.47 -7.91
CA GLY A 73 49.51 -31.78 -6.54
C GLY A 73 50.16 -33.05 -6.01
N HIS A 74 50.26 -34.08 -6.86
CA HIS A 74 51.01 -35.30 -6.58
C HIS A 74 52.47 -35.03 -6.20
N ASN A 75 53.20 -34.29 -7.02
CA ASN A 75 54.61 -33.97 -6.79
C ASN A 75 54.81 -33.16 -5.50
N TRP A 76 53.86 -32.27 -5.19
CA TRP A 76 53.88 -31.51 -3.96
C TRP A 76 53.75 -32.41 -2.72
N VAL A 77 52.83 -33.38 -2.74
CA VAL A 77 52.63 -34.33 -1.63
C VAL A 77 53.85 -35.20 -1.41
N GLU A 78 54.44 -35.79 -2.47
CA GLU A 78 55.65 -36.61 -2.35
C GLU A 78 56.82 -35.82 -1.76
N LYS A 79 57.00 -34.57 -2.22
CA LYS A 79 58.07 -33.69 -1.73
C LYS A 79 57.86 -33.29 -0.26
N LYS A 80 56.62 -33.01 0.14
CA LYS A 80 56.28 -32.57 1.51
C LYS A 80 56.44 -33.71 2.52
N PHE A 81 56.01 -34.92 2.17
CA PHE A 81 56.04 -36.09 3.07
C PHE A 81 57.26 -36.98 2.88
N ARG A 82 58.15 -36.68 1.91
CA ARG A 82 59.37 -37.44 1.59
C ARG A 82 59.08 -38.93 1.34
N PHE A 83 57.96 -39.22 0.68
CA PHE A 83 57.49 -40.58 0.37
C PHE A 83 57.17 -40.72 -1.12
N SER A 84 57.49 -41.86 -1.72
CA SER A 84 57.14 -42.16 -3.12
C SER A 84 55.87 -43.02 -3.18
N PHE A 85 54.82 -42.48 -3.80
CA PHE A 85 53.58 -43.21 -3.97
C PHE A 85 53.71 -44.22 -5.13
N THR A 86 53.87 -45.49 -4.77
CA THR A 86 53.76 -46.57 -5.76
C THR A 86 52.34 -46.61 -6.35
N THR A 87 52.22 -47.08 -7.59
CA THR A 87 50.92 -47.19 -8.29
C THR A 87 49.90 -48.02 -7.51
N LYS A 88 50.36 -49.03 -6.75
CA LYS A 88 49.52 -49.85 -5.87
C LYS A 88 48.92 -49.03 -4.73
N ILE A 89 49.73 -48.24 -4.04
CA ILE A 89 49.26 -47.40 -2.91
C ILE A 89 48.25 -46.35 -3.40
N LYS A 90 48.49 -45.74 -4.57
CA LYS A 90 47.54 -44.79 -5.20
C LYS A 90 46.20 -45.44 -5.50
N SER A 91 46.23 -46.63 -6.08
CA SER A 91 45.00 -47.38 -6.42
C SER A 91 44.22 -47.75 -5.16
N ILE A 92 44.91 -48.17 -4.09
CA ILE A 92 44.27 -48.54 -2.82
C ILE A 92 43.66 -47.30 -2.14
N LEU A 93 44.41 -46.20 -2.04
CA LEU A 93 43.94 -44.96 -1.41
C LEU A 93 42.78 -44.33 -2.19
N GLY A 94 42.86 -44.30 -3.52
CA GLY A 94 41.77 -43.85 -4.37
C GLY A 94 40.50 -44.70 -4.23
N PHE A 95 40.66 -46.03 -4.14
CA PHE A 95 39.54 -46.95 -3.93
C PHE A 95 38.88 -46.77 -2.56
N ILE A 96 39.68 -46.59 -1.49
CA ILE A 96 39.16 -46.32 -0.14
C ILE A 96 38.40 -45.00 -0.11
N LEU A 97 38.97 -43.91 -0.67
CA LEU A 97 38.28 -42.62 -0.74
C LEU A 97 37.00 -42.70 -1.57
N PHE A 98 37.03 -43.45 -2.68
CA PHE A 98 35.86 -43.68 -3.52
C PHE A 98 34.76 -44.44 -2.75
N LEU A 99 35.11 -45.52 -2.04
CA LEU A 99 34.16 -46.28 -1.21
C LEU A 99 33.53 -45.41 -0.10
N ILE A 100 34.29 -44.49 0.50
CA ILE A 100 33.79 -43.55 1.51
C ILE A 100 32.88 -42.48 0.86
N SER A 101 33.14 -42.09 -0.39
CA SER A 101 32.36 -41.06 -1.08
C SER A 101 30.93 -41.47 -1.43
N ILE A 102 30.70 -42.76 -1.71
CA ILE A 102 29.39 -43.29 -2.11
C ILE A 102 28.30 -43.07 -1.03
N PRO A 103 28.48 -43.51 0.24
CA PRO A 103 27.48 -43.29 1.28
C PRO A 103 27.31 -41.81 1.62
N LEU A 104 28.38 -41.01 1.54
CA LEU A 104 28.30 -39.55 1.75
C LEU A 104 27.43 -38.87 0.69
N LEU A 105 27.60 -39.22 -0.60
CA LEU A 105 26.74 -38.72 -1.67
C LEU A 105 25.27 -39.08 -1.44
N GLY A 106 24.99 -40.33 -1.05
CA GLY A 106 23.64 -40.78 -0.74
C GLY A 106 23.01 -40.00 0.42
N HIS A 107 23.78 -39.76 1.48
CA HIS A 107 23.34 -38.99 2.64
C HIS A 107 23.02 -37.53 2.28
N TYR A 108 23.93 -36.83 1.59
CA TYR A 108 23.69 -35.44 1.21
C TYR A 108 22.57 -35.27 0.20
N ASN A 109 22.42 -36.21 -0.74
CA ASN A 109 21.25 -36.22 -1.63
C ASN A 109 19.93 -36.41 -0.87
N ALA A 110 19.92 -37.16 0.23
CA ALA A 110 18.74 -37.31 1.08
C ALA A 110 18.44 -36.02 1.86
N LEU A 111 19.47 -35.37 2.43
CA LEU A 111 19.35 -34.08 3.09
C LEU A 111 18.82 -32.98 2.15
N ASP A 112 19.37 -32.88 0.93
CA ASP A 112 18.91 -31.90 -0.07
C ASP A 112 17.43 -32.10 -0.44
N LYS A 113 16.99 -33.36 -0.54
CA LYS A 113 15.59 -33.70 -0.80
C LYS A 113 14.69 -33.32 0.37
N GLU A 114 15.14 -33.56 1.59
CA GLU A 114 14.41 -33.17 2.80
C GLU A 114 14.30 -31.65 2.92
N GLU A 115 15.40 -30.92 2.72
CA GLU A 115 15.40 -29.45 2.71
C GLU A 115 14.48 -28.88 1.63
N ALA A 116 14.53 -29.41 0.40
CA ALA A 116 13.65 -28.99 -0.68
C ALA A 116 12.16 -29.27 -0.36
N TYR A 117 11.86 -30.41 0.26
CA TYR A 117 10.52 -30.74 0.72
C TYR A 117 10.04 -29.79 1.82
N LEU A 118 10.87 -29.52 2.83
CA LEU A 118 10.55 -28.60 3.92
C LEU A 118 10.33 -27.17 3.42
N LEU A 119 11.16 -26.71 2.47
CA LEU A 119 10.99 -25.41 1.83
C LEU A 119 9.63 -25.33 1.11
N LYS A 120 9.29 -26.35 0.32
CA LYS A 120 8.00 -26.40 -0.38
C LYS A 120 6.81 -26.40 0.60
N VAL A 121 6.89 -27.18 1.68
CA VAL A 121 5.85 -27.19 2.72
C VAL A 121 5.73 -25.82 3.40
N LYS A 122 6.86 -25.13 3.63
CA LYS A 122 6.87 -23.79 4.21
C LYS A 122 6.24 -22.77 3.28
N THR A 123 6.59 -22.75 1.99
CA THR A 123 6.00 -21.83 1.00
C THR A 123 4.50 -22.09 0.85
N GLU A 124 4.06 -23.36 0.78
CA GLU A 124 2.64 -23.69 0.72
C GLU A 124 1.87 -23.25 1.98
N ARG A 125 2.50 -23.33 3.16
CA ARG A 125 1.89 -22.83 4.41
C ARG A 125 1.77 -21.32 4.39
N GLU A 126 2.80 -20.60 3.95
CA GLU A 126 2.78 -19.13 3.83
C GLU A 126 1.72 -18.67 2.83
N GLU A 127 1.64 -19.32 1.66
CA GLU A 127 0.60 -19.06 0.66
C GLU A 127 -0.80 -19.32 1.20
N LYS A 128 -1.02 -20.43 1.92
CA LYS A 128 -2.30 -20.72 2.58
C LYS A 128 -2.67 -19.66 3.61
N GLN A 129 -1.71 -19.20 4.41
CA GLN A 129 -1.94 -18.14 5.39
C GLN A 129 -2.28 -16.80 4.72
N ILE A 130 -1.59 -16.45 3.63
CA ILE A 130 -1.88 -15.25 2.84
C ILE A 130 -3.27 -15.35 2.22
N ALA A 131 -3.61 -16.49 1.60
CA ALA A 131 -4.93 -16.74 1.02
C ALA A 131 -6.05 -16.67 2.07
N GLU A 132 -5.82 -17.20 3.28
CA GLU A 132 -6.77 -17.11 4.37
C GLU A 132 -6.96 -15.68 4.87
N LYS A 133 -5.86 -14.92 5.04
CA LYS A 133 -5.94 -13.49 5.39
C LYS A 133 -6.73 -12.69 4.36
N LEU A 134 -6.44 -12.90 3.07
CA LEU A 134 -7.18 -12.27 1.98
C LEU A 134 -8.66 -12.65 1.97
N ARG A 135 -8.98 -13.91 2.26
CA ARG A 135 -10.37 -14.38 2.37
C ARG A 135 -11.10 -13.70 3.53
N ARG A 136 -10.47 -13.62 4.71
CA ARG A 136 -11.04 -12.96 5.89
C ARG A 136 -11.28 -11.48 5.62
N GLU A 137 -10.30 -10.82 5.01
CA GLU A 137 -10.38 -9.41 4.62
C GLU A 137 -11.51 -9.16 3.63
N LYS A 138 -11.67 -10.04 2.63
CA LYS A 138 -12.78 -9.97 1.69
C LYS A 138 -14.14 -10.08 2.39
N ILE A 139 -14.31 -11.07 3.28
CA ILE A 139 -15.56 -11.25 4.04
C ILE A 139 -15.86 -10.03 4.92
N ARG A 140 -14.84 -9.47 5.57
CA ARG A 140 -14.94 -8.24 6.37
C ARG A 140 -15.46 -7.09 5.52
N ASN A 141 -14.82 -6.83 4.38
CA ASN A 141 -15.19 -5.76 3.47
C ASN A 141 -16.57 -5.96 2.84
N ASP A 142 -16.92 -7.19 2.43
CA ASP A 142 -18.25 -7.52 1.90
C ASP A 142 -19.35 -7.24 2.95
N SER A 143 -19.10 -7.60 4.21
CA SER A 143 -20.01 -7.34 5.34
C SER A 143 -20.14 -5.85 5.62
N LEU A 144 -19.03 -5.11 5.63
CA LEU A 144 -19.01 -3.65 5.80
C LEU A 144 -19.85 -2.96 4.72
N ILE A 145 -19.60 -3.28 3.45
CA ILE A 145 -20.32 -2.71 2.30
C ILE A 145 -21.81 -3.03 2.40
N PHE A 146 -22.17 -4.28 2.73
CA PHE A 146 -23.55 -4.70 2.90
C PHE A 146 -24.29 -3.85 3.94
N TYR A 147 -23.71 -3.68 5.14
CA TYR A 147 -24.36 -2.91 6.20
C TYR A 147 -24.46 -1.41 5.89
N ILE A 148 -23.46 -0.83 5.23
CA ILE A 148 -23.51 0.58 4.78
C ILE A 148 -24.60 0.75 3.71
N ALA A 149 -24.65 -0.13 2.71
CA ALA A 149 -25.66 -0.07 1.65
C ALA A 149 -27.07 -0.26 2.21
N ALA A 150 -27.27 -1.22 3.11
CA ALA A 150 -28.55 -1.43 3.79
C ALA A 150 -28.94 -0.21 4.63
N SER A 151 -27.99 0.38 5.38
CA SER A 151 -28.22 1.63 6.12
C SER A 151 -28.70 2.73 5.18
N SER A 152 -28.01 2.96 4.07
CA SER A 152 -28.34 3.98 3.08
C SER A 152 -29.74 3.77 2.48
N GLN A 153 -30.13 2.52 2.23
CA GLN A 153 -31.48 2.19 1.79
C GLN A 153 -32.56 2.58 2.82
N PHE A 154 -32.32 2.33 4.11
CA PHE A 154 -33.24 2.75 5.17
C PHE A 154 -33.26 4.27 5.35
N THR A 155 -32.12 4.94 5.18
CA THR A 155 -32.01 6.40 5.15
C THR A 155 -32.90 6.99 4.05
N GLY A 156 -32.82 6.46 2.82
CA GLY A 156 -33.69 6.89 1.71
C GLY A 156 -35.18 6.63 1.93
N LYS A 157 -35.53 5.69 2.82
CA LYS A 157 -36.91 5.42 3.26
C LYS A 157 -37.32 6.24 4.50
N HIS A 158 -36.53 7.22 4.91
CA HIS A 158 -36.74 8.03 6.12
C HIS A 158 -36.79 7.22 7.44
N LYS A 159 -36.29 5.97 7.46
CA LYS A 159 -36.24 5.11 8.65
C LYS A 159 -34.89 5.22 9.35
N THR A 160 -34.57 6.43 9.81
CA THR A 160 -33.24 6.80 10.32
C THR A 160 -32.79 5.98 11.53
N ASP A 161 -33.70 5.61 12.44
CA ASP A 161 -33.33 4.78 13.60
C ASP A 161 -32.93 3.34 13.20
N GLN A 162 -33.53 2.80 12.13
CA GLN A 162 -33.13 1.50 11.57
C GLN A 162 -31.79 1.61 10.85
N ALA A 163 -31.57 2.71 10.11
CA ALA A 163 -30.30 3.00 9.46
C ALA A 163 -29.14 3.08 10.49
N VAL A 164 -29.32 3.82 11.60
CA VAL A 164 -28.33 3.91 12.67
C VAL A 164 -27.99 2.53 13.27
N LYS A 165 -28.98 1.65 13.45
CA LYS A 165 -28.74 0.29 13.95
C LYS A 165 -27.87 -0.53 13.00
N LEU A 166 -28.08 -0.42 11.70
CA LEU A 166 -27.27 -1.11 10.70
C LEU A 166 -25.88 -0.50 10.58
N LEU A 167 -25.78 0.83 10.62
CA LEU A 167 -24.49 1.50 10.61
C LEU A 167 -23.64 1.13 11.84
N LYS A 168 -24.27 0.92 13.01
CA LYS A 168 -23.58 0.40 14.19
C LYS A 168 -22.95 -0.98 13.94
N LYS A 169 -23.63 -1.86 13.20
CA LYS A 169 -23.03 -3.14 12.78
C LYS A 169 -21.87 -2.94 11.81
N ALA A 170 -21.98 -1.99 10.88
CA ALA A 170 -20.88 -1.66 9.96
C ALA A 170 -19.61 -1.23 10.71
N VAL A 171 -19.75 -0.49 11.82
CA VAL A 171 -18.61 -0.07 12.66
C VAL A 171 -17.83 -1.26 13.22
N GLU A 172 -18.47 -2.41 13.48
CA GLU A 172 -17.79 -3.61 13.99
C GLU A 172 -16.79 -4.21 12.97
N PHE A 173 -16.96 -3.90 11.68
CA PHE A 173 -16.08 -4.37 10.60
C PHE A 173 -15.06 -3.30 10.15
N ALA A 174 -15.11 -2.09 10.72
CA ALA A 174 -14.31 -0.96 10.27
C ALA A 174 -12.93 -0.93 10.94
N GLU A 175 -11.94 -1.53 10.27
CA GLU A 175 -10.55 -1.56 10.75
C GLU A 175 -9.72 -0.43 10.13
N LEU A 176 -9.94 -0.15 8.84
CA LEU A 176 -9.13 0.80 8.08
C LEU A 176 -9.62 2.26 8.24
N PRO A 177 -8.74 3.25 8.09
CA PRO A 177 -9.12 4.67 8.09
C PRO A 177 -10.18 5.02 7.04
N GLU A 178 -10.10 4.41 5.85
CA GLU A 178 -11.04 4.62 4.75
C GLU A 178 -12.44 4.12 5.10
N ASP A 179 -12.54 3.02 5.85
CA ASP A 179 -13.81 2.47 6.31
C ASP A 179 -14.49 3.43 7.29
N LYS A 180 -13.71 4.01 8.21
CA LYS A 180 -14.18 5.02 9.17
C LYS A 180 -14.67 6.27 8.45
N ALA A 181 -13.97 6.70 7.39
CA ALA A 181 -14.40 7.83 6.57
C ALA A 181 -15.74 7.56 5.86
N LYS A 182 -15.92 6.37 5.27
CA LYS A 182 -17.20 5.96 4.65
C LYS A 182 -18.35 5.95 5.67
N ILE A 183 -18.11 5.41 6.86
CA ILE A 183 -19.09 5.39 7.94
C ILE A 183 -19.42 6.81 8.42
N ALA A 184 -18.43 7.68 8.56
CA ALA A 184 -18.65 9.07 8.97
C ALA A 184 -19.53 9.82 7.94
N LEU A 185 -19.27 9.61 6.65
CA LEU A 185 -20.08 10.17 5.57
C LEU A 185 -21.54 9.69 5.64
N GLU A 186 -21.75 8.38 5.78
CA GLU A 186 -23.11 7.82 5.89
C GLU A 186 -23.80 8.28 7.19
N LYS A 187 -23.07 8.39 8.30
CA LYS A 187 -23.60 8.95 9.57
C LYS A 187 -24.06 10.39 9.39
N LYS A 188 -23.31 11.21 8.66
CA LYS A 188 -23.68 12.59 8.34
C LYS A 188 -24.97 12.60 7.51
N ASN A 189 -25.06 11.76 6.48
CA ASN A 189 -26.25 11.62 5.64
C ASN A 189 -27.50 11.25 6.47
N ILE A 190 -27.41 10.22 7.32
CA ILE A 190 -28.49 9.81 8.23
C ILE A 190 -28.90 10.97 9.14
N SER A 191 -27.93 11.69 9.70
CA SER A 191 -28.19 12.81 10.61
C SER A 191 -28.88 13.97 9.90
N THR A 192 -28.50 14.27 8.65
CA THR A 192 -29.15 15.28 7.81
C THR A 192 -30.61 14.92 7.53
N VAL A 193 -30.88 13.69 7.09
CA VAL A 193 -32.26 13.23 6.85
C VAL A 193 -33.07 13.27 8.15
N LYS A 194 -32.50 12.81 9.26
CA LYS A 194 -33.15 12.85 10.58
C LYS A 194 -33.49 14.28 11.01
N ALA A 195 -32.57 15.22 10.82
CA ALA A 195 -32.80 16.62 11.13
C ALA A 195 -33.98 17.17 10.31
N PHE A 196 -34.00 16.92 8.99
CA PHE A 196 -35.06 17.41 8.11
C PHE A 196 -36.42 16.79 8.44
N ASP A 197 -36.47 15.50 8.79
CA ASP A 197 -37.70 14.84 9.23
C ASP A 197 -38.22 15.42 10.57
N LEU A 198 -37.31 15.79 11.48
CA LEU A 198 -37.68 16.48 12.71
C LEU A 198 -38.23 17.88 12.44
N VAL A 199 -37.67 18.63 11.48
CA VAL A 199 -38.22 19.94 11.05
C VAL A 199 -39.63 19.76 10.49
N LYS A 200 -39.82 18.78 9.59
CA LYS A 200 -41.14 18.45 9.02
C LYS A 200 -42.15 18.01 10.08
N SER A 201 -41.69 17.32 11.12
CA SER A 201 -42.50 16.88 12.26
C SER A 201 -42.66 17.95 13.35
N GLU A 202 -42.26 19.19 13.08
CA GLU A 202 -42.35 20.35 13.99
C GLU A 202 -41.58 20.21 15.32
N LYS A 203 -40.65 19.24 15.40
CA LYS A 203 -39.80 19.01 16.56
C LYS A 203 -38.56 19.90 16.54
N TYR A 204 -38.78 21.22 16.49
CA TYR A 204 -37.74 22.21 16.19
C TYR A 204 -36.56 22.19 17.16
N HIS A 205 -36.79 22.05 18.46
CA HIS A 205 -35.70 22.02 19.45
C HIS A 205 -34.76 20.82 19.28
N LEU A 206 -35.29 19.66 18.88
CA LEU A 206 -34.46 18.48 18.60
C LEU A 206 -33.72 18.64 17.27
N ALA A 207 -34.39 19.19 16.25
CA ALA A 207 -33.78 19.47 14.96
C ALA A 207 -32.61 20.46 15.07
N LEU A 208 -32.77 21.56 15.82
CA LEU A 208 -31.73 22.57 16.04
C LEU A 208 -30.42 21.94 16.55
N LYS A 209 -30.50 21.09 17.57
CA LYS A 209 -29.31 20.41 18.13
C LYS A 209 -28.54 19.63 17.06
N ILE A 210 -29.23 18.95 16.15
CA ILE A 210 -28.60 18.17 15.08
C ILE A 210 -28.07 19.10 13.98
N LEU A 211 -28.85 20.12 13.58
CA LEU A 211 -28.47 21.08 12.55
C LEU A 211 -27.24 21.90 12.94
N ASP A 212 -27.14 22.33 14.20
CA ASP A 212 -25.98 23.07 14.69
C ASP A 212 -24.71 22.23 14.60
N ALA A 213 -24.78 20.94 14.94
CA ALA A 213 -23.66 20.03 14.77
C ALA A 213 -23.30 19.82 13.29
N LEU A 214 -24.30 19.67 12.40
CA LEU A 214 -24.06 19.46 10.96
C LEU A 214 -23.46 20.67 10.26
N ILE A 215 -23.84 21.89 10.67
CA ILE A 215 -23.35 23.14 10.07
C ILE A 215 -21.88 23.39 10.43
N LEU A 216 -21.43 22.99 11.62
CA LEU A 216 -20.02 23.08 11.99
C LEU A 216 -19.14 22.27 11.03
N ASP A 217 -19.62 21.10 10.59
CA ASP A 217 -18.93 20.23 9.64
C ASP A 217 -19.09 20.68 8.17
N ASP A 218 -20.13 21.44 7.84
CA ASP A 218 -20.48 21.80 6.46
C ASP A 218 -21.15 23.16 6.33
N GLN A 219 -20.32 24.20 6.33
CA GLN A 219 -20.76 25.58 6.27
C GLN A 219 -21.25 26.01 4.87
N SER A 220 -21.09 25.17 3.86
CA SER A 220 -21.52 25.47 2.48
C SER A 220 -22.92 24.96 2.14
N ASN A 221 -23.49 24.11 3.00
CA ASN A 221 -24.76 23.47 2.71
C ASN A 221 -25.96 24.37 3.06
N SER A 222 -26.44 25.10 2.06
CA SER A 222 -27.60 26.00 2.13
C SER A 222 -28.84 25.37 2.78
N ASN A 223 -29.10 24.08 2.53
CA ASN A 223 -30.28 23.39 3.06
C ASN A 223 -30.24 23.29 4.59
N LEU A 224 -29.04 23.16 5.19
CA LEU A 224 -28.89 23.10 6.64
C LEU A 224 -29.28 24.45 7.27
N PHE A 225 -28.75 25.55 6.74
CA PHE A 225 -29.09 26.91 7.18
C PHE A 225 -30.58 27.20 6.97
N TYR A 226 -31.15 26.84 5.83
CA TYR A 226 -32.58 27.04 5.56
C TYR A 226 -33.47 26.28 6.58
N ASN A 227 -33.18 25.01 6.85
CA ASN A 227 -33.91 24.23 7.84
C ASN A 227 -33.72 24.77 9.26
N ARG A 228 -32.53 25.29 9.58
CA ARG A 228 -32.27 25.95 10.86
C ARG A 228 -33.04 27.27 11.00
N ALA A 229 -33.11 28.06 9.93
CA ALA A 229 -33.90 29.29 9.87
C ALA A 229 -35.40 29.02 10.11
N ILE A 230 -35.95 27.94 9.54
CA ILE A 230 -37.32 27.49 9.83
C ILE A 230 -37.47 27.22 11.33
N CYS A 231 -36.56 26.45 11.93
CA CYS A 231 -36.62 26.13 13.35
C CYS A 231 -36.54 27.37 14.24
N TYR A 232 -35.63 28.30 13.93
CA TYR A 232 -35.49 29.55 14.66
C TYR A 232 -36.72 30.45 14.53
N SER A 233 -37.29 30.55 13.32
CA SER A 233 -38.52 31.30 13.08
C SER A 233 -39.67 30.76 13.94
N LYS A 234 -39.81 29.43 14.02
CA LYS A 234 -40.87 28.76 14.76
C LYS A 234 -40.68 28.74 16.27
N THR A 235 -39.43 28.85 16.74
CA THR A 235 -39.09 28.93 18.17
C THR A 235 -38.98 30.37 18.68
N GLY A 236 -39.29 31.37 17.86
CA GLY A 236 -39.31 32.80 18.23
C GLY A 236 -37.97 33.52 18.12
N LYS A 237 -36.90 32.83 17.71
CA LYS A 237 -35.56 33.39 17.50
C LYS A 237 -35.43 34.05 16.12
N ILE A 238 -36.23 35.09 15.90
CA ILE A 238 -36.40 35.66 14.56
C ILE A 238 -35.12 36.28 14.01
N ARG A 239 -34.28 36.90 14.85
CA ARG A 239 -33.03 37.53 14.41
C ARG A 239 -32.06 36.49 13.81
N GLU A 240 -31.90 35.36 14.49
CA GLU A 240 -31.06 34.25 14.07
C GLU A 240 -31.61 33.61 12.79
N ALA A 241 -32.93 33.43 12.69
CA ALA A 241 -33.58 32.95 11.47
C ALA A 241 -33.31 33.87 10.27
N VAL A 242 -33.35 35.19 10.49
CA VAL A 242 -33.06 36.20 9.46
C VAL A 242 -31.61 36.10 8.99
N ASN A 243 -30.66 35.94 9.90
CA ASN A 243 -29.25 35.78 9.56
C ASN A 243 -29.00 34.52 8.72
N ASP A 244 -29.57 33.38 9.12
CA ASP A 244 -29.48 32.14 8.36
C ASP A 244 -30.11 32.29 6.95
N CYS A 245 -31.29 32.94 6.85
CA CYS A 245 -31.90 33.23 5.56
C CYS A 245 -31.03 34.16 4.69
N LYS A 246 -30.39 35.19 5.26
CA LYS A 246 -29.49 36.09 4.51
C LYS A 246 -28.36 35.30 3.85
N ILE A 247 -27.73 34.38 4.58
CA ILE A 247 -26.67 33.50 4.07
C ILE A 247 -27.19 32.70 2.86
N VAL A 248 -28.37 32.10 2.98
CA VAL A 248 -28.93 31.24 1.93
C VAL A 248 -29.43 32.04 0.71
N THR A 249 -30.02 33.22 0.93
CA THR A 249 -30.46 34.12 -0.14
C THR A 249 -29.29 34.67 -0.95
N GLN A 250 -28.13 34.94 -0.32
CA GLN A 250 -26.91 35.33 -1.03
C GLN A 250 -26.42 34.25 -2.02
N LEU A 251 -26.80 32.98 -1.79
CA LEU A 251 -26.52 31.86 -2.68
C LEU A 251 -27.58 31.67 -3.79
N GLY A 252 -28.56 32.57 -3.89
CA GLY A 252 -29.57 32.59 -4.96
C GLY A 252 -30.82 31.74 -4.71
N ASP A 253 -31.03 31.23 -3.48
CA ASP A 253 -32.20 30.41 -3.16
C ASP A 253 -33.46 31.27 -2.98
N LYS A 254 -34.39 31.13 -3.94
CA LYS A 254 -35.71 31.82 -3.94
C LYS A 254 -36.63 31.37 -2.81
N ILE A 255 -36.47 30.15 -2.29
CA ILE A 255 -37.29 29.64 -1.18
C ILE A 255 -36.87 30.34 0.12
N ALA A 256 -35.57 30.50 0.35
CA ALA A 256 -35.06 31.26 1.49
C ALA A 256 -35.43 32.75 1.42
N ASP A 257 -35.40 33.36 0.23
CA ASP A 257 -35.85 34.75 0.06
C ASP A 257 -37.33 34.95 0.43
N ARG A 258 -38.21 34.01 0.05
CA ARG A 258 -39.62 34.03 0.48
C ARG A 258 -39.75 33.94 2.00
N LEU A 259 -38.97 33.07 2.64
CA LEU A 259 -38.97 32.96 4.10
C LEU A 259 -38.42 34.25 4.75
N TYR A 260 -37.32 34.80 4.25
CA TYR A 260 -36.72 36.06 4.68
C TYR A 260 -37.74 37.21 4.66
N ASN A 261 -38.43 37.40 3.53
CA ASN A 261 -39.44 38.43 3.37
C ASN A 261 -40.66 38.21 4.28
N LYS A 262 -41.01 36.96 4.58
CA LYS A 262 -42.09 36.62 5.51
C LYS A 262 -41.74 36.94 6.97
N ILE A 263 -40.55 36.59 7.42
CA ILE A 263 -40.15 36.73 8.84
C ILE A 263 -39.61 38.12 9.17
N ASN A 264 -39.14 38.87 8.15
CA ASN A 264 -38.58 40.20 8.29
C ASN A 264 -39.14 41.15 7.22
N PRO A 265 -40.46 41.42 7.18
CA PRO A 265 -41.06 42.25 6.15
C PRO A 265 -40.57 43.70 6.22
N ILE A 266 -40.58 44.39 5.08
CA ILE A 266 -40.32 45.83 5.00
C ILE A 266 -41.42 46.57 5.75
N LYS A 267 -41.01 47.50 6.60
CA LYS A 267 -41.88 48.40 7.36
C LYS A 267 -41.62 49.84 6.93
N LYS A 268 -42.64 50.67 7.01
CA LYS A 268 -42.53 52.12 6.75
C LYS A 268 -42.64 52.87 8.06
N ARG A 269 -41.78 53.85 8.27
CA ARG A 269 -41.92 54.85 9.33
C ARG A 269 -41.78 56.24 8.75
N ILE A 270 -42.49 57.20 9.35
CA ILE A 270 -42.34 58.60 8.99
C ILE A 270 -40.99 59.07 9.54
N THR A 271 -40.13 59.60 8.68
CA THR A 271 -38.84 60.18 9.07
C THR A 271 -38.86 61.70 9.08
N GLY A 272 -39.85 62.29 8.43
CA GLY A 272 -40.04 63.73 8.41
C GLY A 272 -41.27 64.11 7.58
N TYR A 273 -41.40 65.41 7.38
CA TYR A 273 -42.46 65.99 6.57
C TYR A 273 -41.83 66.90 5.52
N ILE A 274 -42.44 66.94 4.34
CA ILE A 274 -42.02 67.79 3.23
C ILE A 274 -43.22 68.57 2.71
N THR A 275 -42.97 69.73 2.12
CA THR A 275 -44.04 70.52 1.50
C THR A 275 -44.35 69.93 0.12
N ARG A 276 -45.62 69.59 -0.16
CA ARG A 276 -46.11 69.23 -1.49
C ARG A 276 -46.66 70.48 -2.20
N CYS A 277 -46.08 70.81 -3.33
CA CYS A 277 -46.56 71.87 -4.22
C CYS A 277 -47.80 71.41 -5.00
N CYS A 278 -48.62 72.35 -5.47
CA CYS A 278 -49.86 72.03 -6.17
C CYS A 278 -49.68 71.40 -7.56
N ASP A 279 -48.50 71.50 -8.15
CA ASP A 279 -48.11 70.76 -9.36
C ASP A 279 -47.69 69.29 -9.10
N GLY A 280 -47.69 68.86 -7.84
CA GLY A 280 -47.31 67.50 -7.41
C GLY A 280 -45.83 67.31 -7.07
N SER A 281 -45.00 68.33 -7.28
CA SER A 281 -43.59 68.32 -6.82
C SER A 281 -43.49 68.49 -5.30
N THR A 282 -42.34 68.15 -4.72
CA THR A 282 -42.07 68.31 -3.28
C THR A 282 -40.92 69.27 -3.05
N SER A 283 -41.02 70.12 -2.01
CA SER A 283 -40.01 71.11 -1.63
C SER A 283 -39.68 71.00 -0.14
N GLY A 284 -38.38 71.04 0.20
CA GLY A 284 -37.91 71.15 1.59
C GLY A 284 -38.04 72.57 2.16
N SER A 285 -38.46 73.55 1.36
CA SER A 285 -38.63 74.94 1.78
C SER A 285 -39.91 75.14 2.58
N THR A 286 -39.89 76.06 3.54
CA THR A 286 -41.04 76.44 4.38
C THR A 286 -41.25 77.96 4.41
N GLY A 287 -42.48 78.41 4.63
CA GLY A 287 -42.79 79.84 4.78
C GLY A 287 -43.35 80.51 3.51
N ARG A 288 -43.55 81.84 3.57
CA ARG A 288 -44.22 82.60 2.50
C ARG A 288 -43.42 82.54 1.19
N GLY A 289 -44.10 82.32 0.07
CA GLY A 289 -43.50 82.23 -1.26
C GLY A 289 -43.06 80.81 -1.68
N THR A 290 -43.12 79.84 -0.77
CA THR A 290 -42.89 78.41 -1.08
C THR A 290 -43.85 77.94 -2.16
N CYS A 291 -43.35 77.17 -3.12
CA CYS A 291 -44.11 76.67 -4.28
C CYS A 291 -44.78 77.76 -5.15
N SER A 292 -44.36 79.03 -5.08
CA SER A 292 -44.93 80.12 -5.89
C SER A 292 -44.87 79.88 -7.39
N HIS A 293 -43.81 79.24 -7.88
CA HIS A 293 -43.65 78.84 -9.28
C HIS A 293 -44.37 77.50 -9.62
N HIS A 294 -44.83 76.79 -8.60
CA HIS A 294 -45.45 75.46 -8.65
C HIS A 294 -46.95 75.50 -8.32
N GLY A 295 -47.59 76.65 -8.51
CA GLY A 295 -49.03 76.84 -8.27
C GLY A 295 -49.43 77.00 -6.79
N GLY A 296 -48.48 77.21 -5.89
CA GLY A 296 -48.71 77.32 -4.45
C GLY A 296 -48.52 76.00 -3.71
N VAL A 297 -48.74 76.04 -2.39
CA VAL A 297 -48.61 74.86 -1.52
C VAL A 297 -49.95 74.17 -1.39
N CYS A 298 -49.97 72.87 -1.65
CA CYS A 298 -51.16 72.03 -1.51
C CYS A 298 -51.16 71.21 -0.22
N ASP A 299 -49.99 70.79 0.26
CA ASP A 299 -49.85 70.19 1.60
C ASP A 299 -48.53 70.63 2.25
N TRP A 300 -48.60 71.14 3.48
CA TRP A 300 -47.42 71.53 4.26
C TRP A 300 -46.80 70.37 5.04
N GLN A 301 -47.52 69.25 5.19
CA GLN A 301 -47.15 68.13 6.04
C GLN A 301 -47.27 66.79 5.31
N GLU A 302 -46.80 66.73 4.06
CA GLU A 302 -46.72 65.46 3.34
C GLU A 302 -45.70 64.56 4.07
N PRO A 303 -46.11 63.38 4.58
CA PRO A 303 -45.20 62.50 5.32
C PRO A 303 -44.18 61.85 4.38
N VAL A 304 -42.91 61.93 4.75
CA VAL A 304 -41.82 61.19 4.10
C VAL A 304 -41.63 59.87 4.81
N TYR A 305 -41.77 58.77 4.06
CA TYR A 305 -41.61 57.42 4.59
C TYR A 305 -40.22 56.86 4.29
N GLU A 306 -39.59 56.28 5.30
CA GLU A 306 -38.41 55.41 5.15
C GLU A 306 -38.84 53.95 5.28
N GLU A 307 -38.39 53.14 4.32
CA GLU A 307 -38.52 51.68 4.37
C GLU A 307 -37.37 51.09 5.18
N TYR A 308 -37.68 50.26 6.17
CA TYR A 308 -36.69 49.58 7.00
C TYR A 308 -37.15 48.17 7.36
N ARG A 309 -36.23 47.26 7.66
CA ARG A 309 -36.55 45.98 8.30
C ARG A 309 -36.11 45.95 9.75
N LYS A 310 -36.85 45.22 10.60
CA LYS A 310 -36.59 45.17 12.05
C LYS A 310 -35.26 44.47 12.38
N TYR A 311 -34.87 43.50 11.56
CA TYR A 311 -33.70 42.65 11.78
C TYR A 311 -32.64 42.85 10.68
N GLU A 312 -32.58 44.05 10.10
CA GLU A 312 -31.54 44.43 9.14
C GLU A 312 -30.20 44.71 9.81
#